data_AF-A0A6I1ZA07-F1
#
_entry.id   AF-A0A6I1ZA07-F1
#
_cell.length_a   1.000
_cell.length_b   1.000
_cell.length_c   1.000
_cell.angle_alpha   90.00
_cell.angle_beta   90.00
_cell.angle_gamma   90.00
#
_symmetry.space_group_name_H-M   'P 1'
#
loop_
_entity.id
_entity.type
_entity.pdbx_description
1 polymer ?
#
loop_
_entity_poly.entity_id
_entity_poly.type
_entity_poly.pdbx_seq_one_letter_code
_entity_poly.pdbx_strand_id
1 'polypeptide(L)'
;MPDFGPPFRPVRRQDGYLPLEDHGLVGDGMTAAIVGLDDAIPWMCLPRFGSEAVFCALLDHRRGGHFTVAPEDLREARQRYEPDSGVLHTELRRLRSATGLVRVTYALALRSGAGLFDDAPSSRGELVRSAVVLDEEVRLVVELEPRGGGQAQHLYSGVLTWCSHRDASTAT
;
A
#
# COMPACT_ATOMS: atom_id res chain seq x y z
N MET A 1 -25.05 -13.23 11.63
CA MET A 1 -25.11 -13.29 10.16
C MET A 1 -23.69 -13.48 9.69
N PRO A 2 -23.37 -14.43 8.79
CA PRO A 2 -21.99 -14.59 8.35
C PRO A 2 -21.56 -13.32 7.62
N ASP A 3 -20.45 -12.72 8.04
CA ASP A 3 -19.85 -11.57 7.36
C ASP A 3 -19.16 -12.08 6.09
N PHE A 4 -19.95 -12.16 5.02
CA PHE A 4 -19.41 -12.31 3.68
C PHE A 4 -18.94 -10.93 3.25
N GLY A 5 -17.72 -10.55 3.65
CA GLY A 5 -17.08 -9.34 3.16
C GLY A 5 -17.20 -9.23 1.63
N PRO A 6 -16.92 -8.04 1.05
CA PRO A 6 -17.31 -7.71 -0.33
C PRO A 6 -16.91 -8.81 -1.33
N PRO A 7 -17.68 -8.99 -2.41
CA PRO A 7 -17.37 -10.00 -3.41
C PRO A 7 -15.99 -9.72 -4.03
N PHE A 8 -15.32 -10.78 -4.47
CA PHE A 8 -14.14 -10.65 -5.33
C PHE A 8 -14.54 -9.92 -6.61
N ARG A 9 -13.69 -9.00 -7.05
CA ARG A 9 -13.87 -8.24 -8.29
C ARG A 9 -12.62 -8.37 -9.16
N PRO A 10 -12.75 -8.38 -10.49
CA PRO A 10 -11.62 -8.37 -11.40
C PRO A 10 -10.77 -7.10 -11.21
N VAL A 11 -9.47 -7.26 -11.04
CA VAL A 11 -8.49 -6.17 -11.05
C VAL A 11 -8.30 -5.71 -12.49
N ARG A 12 -8.66 -4.46 -12.78
CA ARG A 12 -8.57 -3.87 -14.12
C ARG A 12 -7.92 -2.51 -14.05
N ARG A 13 -6.92 -2.28 -14.90
CA ARG A 13 -6.33 -0.96 -15.11
C ARG A 13 -6.83 -0.37 -16.42
N GLN A 14 -7.12 0.93 -16.40
CA GLN A 14 -7.40 1.74 -17.58
C GLN A 14 -6.27 2.75 -17.74
N ASP A 15 -5.59 2.74 -18.89
CA ASP A 15 -4.46 3.63 -19.19
C ASP A 15 -3.36 3.65 -18.10
N GLY A 16 -3.17 2.51 -17.44
CA GLY A 16 -2.19 2.34 -16.36
C GLY A 16 -2.72 2.66 -14.97
N TYR A 17 -3.97 3.10 -14.80
CA TYR A 17 -4.56 3.47 -13.51
C TYR A 17 -5.68 2.52 -13.08
N LEU A 18 -5.83 2.30 -11.77
CA LEU A 18 -7.01 1.63 -11.22
C LEU A 18 -8.18 2.62 -11.13
N PRO A 19 -9.44 2.16 -11.27
CA PRO A 19 -10.64 2.93 -10.94
C PRO A 19 -10.57 3.49 -9.51
N LEU A 20 -11.26 4.60 -9.25
CA LEU A 20 -11.22 5.27 -7.94
C LEU A 20 -11.76 4.36 -6.82
N GLU A 21 -12.80 3.58 -7.12
CA GLU A 21 -13.46 2.62 -6.24
C GLU A 21 -12.62 1.36 -5.92
N ASP A 22 -11.47 1.23 -6.56
CA ASP A 22 -10.51 0.15 -6.36
C ASP A 22 -9.31 0.61 -5.53
N HIS A 23 -9.46 1.70 -4.77
CA HIS A 23 -8.47 2.16 -3.79
C HIS A 23 -9.03 2.18 -2.38
N GLY A 24 -8.25 1.66 -1.44
CA GLY A 24 -8.36 1.89 0.00
C GLY A 24 -7.38 2.95 0.48
N LEU A 25 -7.53 3.39 1.73
CA LEU A 25 -6.72 4.38 2.39
C LEU A 25 -6.41 3.90 3.81
N VAL A 26 -5.13 3.88 4.19
CA VAL A 26 -4.72 3.68 5.58
C VAL A 26 -4.00 4.93 6.06
N GLY A 27 -4.21 5.33 7.32
CA GLY A 27 -3.65 6.56 7.89
C GLY A 27 -3.42 6.46 9.39
N ASP A 28 -2.46 7.23 9.91
CA ASP A 28 -2.20 7.39 11.36
C ASP A 28 -2.60 8.78 11.89
N GLY A 29 -3.24 9.61 11.05
CA GLY A 29 -3.56 11.01 11.33
C GLY A 29 -2.43 11.99 11.00
N MET A 30 -1.19 11.52 10.86
CA MET A 30 -0.05 12.35 10.44
C MET A 30 0.25 12.17 8.95
N THR A 31 0.04 10.97 8.42
CA THR A 31 0.14 10.64 7.01
C THR A 31 -0.89 9.60 6.60
N ALA A 32 -0.93 9.28 5.30
CA ALA A 32 -1.69 8.19 4.75
C ALA A 32 -0.98 7.53 3.56
N ALA A 33 -1.34 6.28 3.31
CA ALA A 33 -1.01 5.52 2.12
C ALA A 33 -2.29 5.10 1.40
N ILE A 34 -2.32 5.29 0.09
CA ILE A 34 -3.40 4.76 -0.77
C ILE A 34 -3.01 3.35 -1.19
N VAL A 35 -3.94 2.41 -1.09
CA VAL A 35 -3.73 0.99 -1.34
C VAL A 35 -4.66 0.53 -2.46
N GLY A 36 -4.11 0.23 -3.63
CA GLY A 36 -4.85 -0.30 -4.76
C GLY A 36 -5.37 -1.72 -4.51
N LEU A 37 -6.46 -2.07 -5.18
CA LEU A 37 -7.04 -3.41 -5.20
C LEU A 37 -6.08 -4.45 -5.78
N ASP A 38 -5.07 -4.01 -6.53
CA ASP A 38 -3.97 -4.81 -7.03
C ASP A 38 -2.77 -4.94 -6.08
N ASP A 39 -2.95 -4.50 -4.84
CA ASP A 39 -1.94 -4.48 -3.78
C ASP A 39 -0.76 -3.53 -4.03
N ALA A 40 -0.86 -2.64 -5.03
CA ALA A 40 0.08 -1.54 -5.19
C ALA A 40 -0.22 -0.41 -4.21
N ILE A 41 0.83 0.22 -3.67
CA ILE A 41 0.74 1.51 -2.98
C ILE A 41 1.20 2.59 -3.96
N PRO A 42 0.29 3.23 -4.72
CA PRO A 42 0.67 4.24 -5.70
C PRO A 42 0.91 5.62 -5.09
N TRP A 43 0.53 5.84 -3.81
CA TRP A 43 0.68 7.12 -3.14
C TRP A 43 1.01 6.95 -1.67
N MET A 44 2.05 7.65 -1.22
CA MET A 44 2.39 7.79 0.20
C MET A 44 3.32 8.99 0.41
N CYS A 45 2.95 9.88 1.33
CA CYS A 45 3.83 10.95 1.81
C CYS A 45 4.53 10.52 3.10
N LEU A 46 5.80 10.85 3.27
CA LEU A 46 6.49 10.63 4.54
C LEU A 46 7.36 11.85 4.88
N PRO A 47 7.50 12.20 6.18
CA PRO A 47 6.85 11.55 7.33
C PRO A 47 5.39 11.98 7.57
N ARG A 48 4.89 13.01 6.87
CA ARG A 48 3.57 13.61 7.12
C ARG A 48 2.89 14.08 5.85
N PHE A 49 1.61 14.44 5.95
CA PHE A 49 0.89 15.15 4.89
C PHE A 49 1.64 16.41 4.44
N GLY A 50 1.66 16.66 3.14
CA GLY A 50 2.36 17.80 2.53
C GLY A 50 3.87 17.61 2.37
N SER A 51 4.47 16.56 2.94
CA SER A 51 5.84 16.18 2.61
C SER A 51 5.96 15.65 1.18
N GLU A 52 7.19 15.64 0.65
CA GLU A 52 7.48 15.02 -0.63
C GLU A 52 7.02 13.55 -0.62
N ALA A 53 6.28 13.17 -1.65
CA ALA A 53 5.70 11.84 -1.74
C ALA A 53 6.73 10.83 -2.27
N VAL A 54 6.84 9.71 -1.54
CA VAL A 54 7.68 8.55 -1.86
C VAL A 54 7.14 7.83 -3.09
N PHE A 55 5.80 7.79 -3.23
CA PHE A 55 5.09 7.28 -4.40
C PHE A 55 4.08 8.33 -4.88
N CYS A 56 3.97 8.49 -6.20
CA CYS A 56 2.99 9.36 -6.87
C CYS A 56 2.42 8.75 -8.17
N ALA A 57 2.32 7.42 -8.26
CA ALA A 57 1.79 6.77 -9.45
C ALA A 57 0.34 7.14 -9.77
N LEU A 58 -0.41 7.74 -8.83
CA LEU A 58 -1.73 8.32 -9.11
C LEU A 58 -1.67 9.53 -10.07
N LEU A 59 -0.58 10.29 -10.08
CA LEU A 59 -0.42 11.47 -10.94
C LEU A 59 0.33 11.15 -12.23
N ASP A 60 1.27 10.20 -12.17
CA ASP A 60 2.04 9.72 -13.31
C ASP A 60 2.39 8.25 -13.08
N HIS A 61 1.60 7.32 -13.63
CA HIS A 61 1.81 5.88 -13.41
C HIS A 61 3.17 5.38 -13.91
N ARG A 62 3.87 6.13 -14.77
CA ARG A 62 5.15 5.72 -15.36
C ARG A 62 6.34 6.19 -14.55
N ARG A 63 6.23 7.30 -13.83
CA ARG A 63 7.34 7.95 -13.11
C ARG A 63 7.10 8.12 -11.61
N GLY A 64 5.86 7.88 -11.19
CA GLY A 64 5.40 8.07 -9.82
C GLY A 64 5.89 7.00 -8.85
N GLY A 65 6.26 5.81 -9.34
CA GLY A 65 6.70 4.71 -8.47
C GLY A 65 5.58 4.12 -7.60
N HIS A 66 5.82 2.94 -7.03
CA HIS A 66 4.86 2.19 -6.23
C HIS A 66 5.56 1.18 -5.30
N PHE A 67 4.77 0.61 -4.38
CA PHE A 67 5.16 -0.59 -3.65
C PHE A 67 4.08 -1.68 -3.77
N THR A 68 4.36 -2.76 -4.50
CA THR A 68 3.41 -3.85 -4.77
C THR A 68 3.82 -5.15 -4.06
N VAL A 69 2.83 -5.87 -3.50
CA VAL A 69 2.99 -7.24 -2.97
C VAL A 69 1.85 -8.12 -3.48
N ALA A 70 2.01 -8.70 -4.67
CA ALA A 70 0.91 -9.40 -5.34
C ALA A 70 1.32 -10.80 -5.84
N PRO A 71 0.37 -11.75 -5.96
CA PRO A 71 0.62 -12.98 -6.71
C PRO A 71 0.97 -12.68 -8.19
N GLU A 72 1.91 -13.44 -8.78
CA GLU A 72 2.34 -13.26 -10.20
C GLU A 72 1.17 -13.24 -11.21
N ASP A 73 0.09 -13.97 -10.94
CA ASP A 73 -1.09 -14.06 -11.82
C ASP A 73 -2.35 -13.47 -11.17
N LEU A 74 -2.22 -12.36 -10.45
CA LEU A 74 -3.35 -11.68 -9.82
C LEU A 74 -4.47 -11.41 -10.85
N ARG A 75 -5.71 -11.77 -10.50
CA ARG A 75 -6.89 -11.48 -11.34
C ARG A 75 -8.04 -10.86 -10.60
N GLU A 76 -8.34 -11.37 -9.42
CA GLU A 76 -9.45 -10.87 -8.63
C GLU A 76 -8.97 -10.56 -7.24
N ALA A 77 -9.57 -9.53 -6.68
CA ALA A 77 -9.29 -9.12 -5.33
C ALA A 77 -10.53 -8.53 -4.67
N ARG A 78 -10.46 -8.42 -3.36
CA ARG A 78 -11.44 -7.67 -2.58
C ARG A 78 -10.72 -6.93 -1.46
N GLN A 79 -11.30 -5.81 -1.06
CA GLN A 79 -10.80 -5.01 0.03
C GLN A 79 -11.88 -4.81 1.08
N ARG A 80 -11.53 -4.92 2.35
CA ARG A 80 -12.41 -4.58 3.47
C ARG A 80 -11.61 -3.95 4.59
N TYR A 81 -12.20 -2.97 5.26
CA TYR A 81 -11.69 -2.55 6.55
C TYR A 81 -12.09 -3.56 7.63
N GLU A 82 -11.21 -3.78 8.59
CA GLU A 82 -11.58 -4.44 9.82
C GLU A 82 -12.52 -3.51 10.62
N PRO A 83 -13.68 -4.00 11.09
CA PRO A 83 -14.66 -3.17 11.79
C PRO A 83 -14.05 -2.34 12.93
N ASP A 84 -14.55 -1.11 13.08
CA ASP A 84 -14.15 -0.17 14.13
C ASP A 84 -12.63 0.11 14.18
N SER A 85 -11.94 0.02 13.04
CA SER A 85 -10.50 0.25 12.94
C SER A 85 -10.08 0.94 11.64
N GLY A 86 -8.84 1.44 11.59
CA GLY A 86 -8.19 1.92 10.37
C GLY A 86 -7.40 0.83 9.63
N VAL A 87 -7.62 -0.45 9.95
CA VAL A 87 -6.88 -1.58 9.36
C VAL A 87 -7.57 -2.03 8.09
N LEU A 88 -6.83 -2.10 6.99
CA LEU A 88 -7.33 -2.56 5.70
C LEU A 88 -6.83 -3.99 5.42
N HIS A 89 -7.73 -4.84 4.93
CA HIS A 89 -7.40 -6.15 4.40
C HIS A 89 -7.66 -6.19 2.90
N THR A 90 -6.64 -6.55 2.12
CA THR A 90 -6.76 -6.90 0.71
C THR A 90 -6.62 -8.42 0.57
N GLU A 91 -7.58 -9.08 -0.06
CA GLU A 91 -7.49 -10.48 -0.41
C GLU A 91 -7.33 -10.64 -1.92
N LEU A 92 -6.35 -11.45 -2.33
CA LEU A 92 -5.84 -11.57 -3.69
C LEU A 92 -5.95 -13.02 -4.17
N ARG A 93 -6.48 -13.25 -5.38
CA ARG A 93 -6.66 -14.58 -6.00
C ARG A 93 -6.16 -14.64 -7.44
N ARG A 94 -5.67 -15.82 -7.84
CA ARG A 94 -5.21 -16.16 -9.21
C ARG A 94 -6.32 -16.77 -10.08
N LEU A 95 -6.12 -16.76 -11.41
CA LEU A 95 -7.09 -17.24 -12.41
C LEU A 95 -7.28 -18.77 -12.46
N ARG A 96 -6.21 -19.53 -12.23
CA ARG A 96 -6.11 -20.91 -12.77
C ARG A 96 -6.39 -22.04 -11.79
N SER A 97 -6.65 -21.71 -10.54
CA SER A 97 -7.13 -22.66 -9.56
C SER A 97 -8.11 -21.94 -8.64
N ALA A 98 -9.09 -22.66 -8.11
CA ALA A 98 -9.85 -22.19 -6.95
C ALA A 98 -8.98 -22.07 -5.68
N THR A 99 -7.65 -22.18 -5.83
CA THR A 99 -6.64 -22.30 -4.80
C THR A 99 -5.54 -21.27 -5.02
N GLY A 100 -4.97 -20.76 -3.93
CA GLY A 100 -3.99 -19.65 -3.96
C GLY A 100 -4.62 -18.33 -3.53
N LEU A 101 -4.95 -18.21 -2.24
CA LEU A 101 -5.50 -17.00 -1.62
C LEU A 101 -4.46 -16.36 -0.72
N VAL A 102 -4.16 -15.08 -0.95
CA VAL A 102 -3.29 -14.29 -0.07
C VAL A 102 -4.10 -13.17 0.55
N ARG A 103 -3.96 -12.95 1.85
CA ARG A 103 -4.46 -11.76 2.53
C ARG A 103 -3.27 -10.87 2.88
N VAL A 104 -3.33 -9.62 2.45
CA VAL A 104 -2.41 -8.58 2.88
C VAL A 104 -3.14 -7.65 3.85
N THR A 105 -2.55 -7.44 5.02
CA THR A 105 -3.07 -6.54 6.05
C THR A 105 -2.22 -5.29 6.11
N TYR A 106 -2.89 -4.14 6.20
CA TYR A 106 -2.30 -2.82 6.19
C TYR A 106 -2.71 -2.05 7.42
N ALA A 107 -1.72 -1.48 8.10
CA ALA A 107 -1.93 -0.52 9.16
C ALA A 107 -0.77 0.47 9.20
N LEU A 108 -1.06 1.76 9.37
CA LEU A 108 -0.05 2.69 9.85
C LEU A 108 -0.02 2.61 11.37
N ALA A 109 1.16 2.35 11.94
CA ALA A 109 1.31 2.15 13.36
C ALA A 109 1.08 3.47 14.12
N LEU A 110 0.20 3.44 15.11
CA LEU A 110 0.02 4.53 16.04
C LEU A 110 1.06 4.45 17.16
N ARG A 111 1.40 5.60 17.75
CA ARG A 111 2.18 5.64 19.00
C ARG A 111 1.42 4.86 20.09
N SER A 112 2.12 4.11 20.93
CA SER A 112 1.49 3.49 22.10
C SER A 112 0.88 4.57 22.99
N GLY A 113 -0.38 4.39 23.40
CA GLY A 113 -1.14 5.41 24.14
C GLY A 113 -1.65 6.58 23.30
N ALA A 114 -1.62 6.48 21.96
CA ALA A 114 -2.26 7.48 21.09
C ALA A 114 -3.75 7.57 21.41
N GLY A 115 -4.22 8.79 21.71
CA GLY A 115 -5.63 9.14 21.59
C GLY A 115 -5.87 9.80 20.24
N LEU A 116 -7.00 9.48 19.58
CA LEU A 116 -7.45 10.19 18.38
C LEU A 116 -7.78 11.67 18.64
N PHE A 117 -7.82 12.09 19.91
CA PHE A 117 -8.08 13.46 20.35
C PHE A 117 -6.81 14.25 20.64
N ASP A 118 -5.63 13.63 20.54
CA ASP A 118 -4.37 14.21 21.00
C ASP A 118 -3.39 14.34 19.84
N ASP A 119 -3.12 15.59 19.46
CA ASP A 119 -2.22 16.03 18.36
C ASP A 119 -0.75 15.80 18.71
N ALA A 120 -0.39 14.59 19.14
CA ALA A 120 1.00 14.22 19.36
C ALA A 120 1.54 13.46 18.13
N PRO A 121 2.67 13.89 17.57
CA PRO A 121 3.23 13.27 16.37
C PRO A 121 3.58 11.79 16.63
N SER A 122 3.42 10.95 15.62
CA SER A 122 4.10 9.65 15.59
C SER A 122 5.61 9.92 15.59
N SER A 123 6.35 9.30 16.52
CA SER A 123 7.81 9.43 16.57
C SER A 123 8.48 8.83 15.32
N ARG A 124 7.76 7.96 14.61
CA ARG A 124 8.14 7.30 13.36
C ARG A 124 6.88 6.96 12.56
N GLY A 125 6.86 7.28 11.26
CA GLY A 125 5.84 6.77 10.34
C GLY A 125 6.16 5.33 9.95
N GLU A 126 5.35 4.38 10.38
CA GLU A 126 5.58 2.96 10.12
C GLU A 126 4.34 2.35 9.46
N LEU A 127 4.46 1.99 8.19
CA LEU A 127 3.45 1.21 7.49
C LEU A 127 3.77 -0.27 7.68
N VAL A 128 2.89 -0.98 8.37
CA VAL A 128 2.92 -2.42 8.51
C VAL A 128 2.16 -3.05 7.35
N ARG A 129 2.83 -3.95 6.63
CA ARG A 129 2.23 -4.84 5.62
C ARG A 129 2.52 -6.29 6.00
N SER A 130 1.48 -7.07 6.26
CA SER A 130 1.59 -8.50 6.55
C SER A 130 0.86 -9.31 5.49
N ALA A 131 1.62 -10.08 4.71
CA ALA A 131 1.08 -10.99 3.70
C ALA A 131 1.01 -12.41 4.26
N VAL A 132 -0.19 -12.97 4.34
CA VAL A 132 -0.45 -14.33 4.81
C VAL A 132 -1.12 -15.13 3.71
N VAL A 133 -0.52 -16.26 3.37
CA VAL A 133 -1.13 -17.22 2.45
C VAL A 133 -2.17 -18.03 3.21
N LEU A 134 -3.43 -17.92 2.79
CA LEU A 134 -4.58 -18.54 3.44
C LEU A 134 -4.94 -19.89 2.84
N ASP A 135 -4.57 -20.10 1.58
CA ASP A 135 -4.87 -21.34 0.86
C ASP A 135 -3.79 -21.59 -0.18
N GLU A 136 -3.23 -22.80 -0.13
CA GLU A 136 -2.27 -23.36 -1.08
C GLU A 136 -0.98 -22.54 -1.29
N GLU A 137 -0.07 -23.02 -2.13
CA GLU A 137 1.20 -22.32 -2.36
C GLU A 137 1.01 -21.16 -3.34
N VAL A 138 1.59 -20.00 -3.02
CA VAL A 138 1.53 -18.80 -3.87
C VAL A 138 2.90 -18.18 -4.02
N ARG A 139 3.33 -17.98 -5.27
CA ARG A 139 4.51 -17.15 -5.60
C ARG A 139 4.15 -15.66 -5.57
N LEU A 140 4.74 -14.93 -4.63
CA LEU A 140 4.54 -13.49 -4.49
C LEU A 140 5.62 -12.70 -5.24
N VAL A 141 5.18 -11.64 -5.90
CA VAL A 141 6.03 -10.59 -6.46
C VAL A 141 6.05 -9.44 -5.48
N VAL A 142 7.25 -8.94 -5.17
CA VAL A 142 7.47 -7.77 -4.33
C VAL A 142 8.27 -6.76 -5.13
N GLU A 143 7.65 -5.63 -5.45
CA GLU A 143 8.26 -4.54 -6.23
C GLU A 143 8.22 -3.25 -5.43
N LEU A 144 9.38 -2.62 -5.23
CA LEU A 144 9.50 -1.36 -4.53
C LEU A 144 10.24 -0.37 -5.42
N GLU A 145 9.50 0.60 -5.96
CA GLU A 145 10.02 1.63 -6.86
C GLU A 145 9.69 3.01 -6.31
N PRO A 146 10.62 3.69 -5.61
CA PRO A 146 10.40 5.06 -5.18
C PRO A 146 10.32 6.03 -6.37
N ARG A 147 9.51 7.08 -6.24
CA ARG A 147 9.39 8.14 -7.23
C ARG A 147 10.75 8.75 -7.57
N GLY A 148 10.94 9.06 -8.85
CA GLY A 148 12.14 9.77 -9.31
C GLY A 148 13.40 8.90 -9.39
N GLY A 149 13.24 7.57 -9.38
CA GLY A 149 14.36 6.63 -9.48
C GLY A 149 15.18 6.58 -8.19
N GLY A 150 14.51 6.69 -7.03
CA GLY A 150 15.16 6.62 -5.73
C GLY A 150 16.05 5.39 -5.62
N GLN A 151 17.15 5.52 -4.88
CA GLN A 151 18.09 4.43 -4.72
C GLN A 151 17.60 3.47 -3.64
N ALA A 152 17.82 2.18 -3.87
CA ALA A 152 17.49 1.12 -2.95
C ALA A 152 18.76 0.32 -2.64
N GLN A 153 18.99 0.08 -1.36
CA GLN A 153 20.02 -0.84 -0.89
C GLN A 153 19.34 -2.03 -0.21
N HIS A 154 19.61 -3.24 -0.72
CA HIS A 154 19.20 -4.46 -0.05
C HIS A 154 20.04 -4.66 1.23
N LEU A 155 19.33 -4.85 2.33
CA LEU A 155 19.87 -5.25 3.63
C LEU A 155 19.48 -6.70 3.91
N TYR A 156 20.16 -7.35 4.86
CA TYR A 156 19.82 -8.72 5.28
C TYR A 156 18.35 -8.87 5.70
N SER A 157 17.76 -7.81 6.27
CA SER A 157 16.40 -7.82 6.83
C SER A 157 15.44 -6.85 6.13
N GLY A 158 15.76 -6.35 4.93
CA GLY A 158 14.87 -5.41 4.24
C GLY A 158 15.53 -4.62 3.13
N VAL A 159 14.91 -3.50 2.76
CA VAL A 159 15.43 -2.57 1.75
C VAL A 159 15.45 -1.17 2.35
N LEU A 160 16.62 -0.54 2.34
CA LEU A 160 16.74 0.87 2.65
C LEU A 160 16.56 1.66 1.36
N THR A 161 15.60 2.57 1.32
CA THR A 161 15.41 3.47 0.18
C THR A 161 15.59 4.92 0.60
N TRP A 162 16.17 5.71 -0.29
CA TRP A 162 16.21 7.16 -0.13
C TRP A 162 15.84 7.82 -1.45
N CYS A 163 14.96 8.82 -1.35
CA CYS A 163 14.66 9.72 -2.45
C CYS A 163 15.68 10.85 -2.43
N SER A 164 16.26 11.18 -3.58
CA SER A 164 17.09 12.36 -3.70
C SER A 164 16.22 13.59 -3.49
N HIS A 165 16.39 14.23 -2.32
CA HIS A 165 15.77 15.51 -2.03
C HIS A 165 16.22 16.49 -3.12
N ARG A 166 15.32 16.93 -3.99
CA ARG A 166 15.56 18.15 -4.73
C ARG A 166 15.17 19.26 -3.78
N ASP A 167 16.17 19.95 -3.23
CA ASP A 167 15.94 21.16 -2.46
C ASP A 167 14.99 22.07 -3.24
N ALA A 168 13.84 22.36 -2.65
CA ALA A 168 12.89 23.34 -3.16
C ALA A 168 13.42 24.79 -2.99
N SER A 169 14.72 25.01 -3.23
CA SER A 169 15.40 26.31 -3.12
C SER A 169 15.68 26.97 -4.48
N THR A 170 15.25 26.38 -5.59
CA THR A 170 15.29 27.02 -6.92
C THR A 170 13.94 26.96 -7.61
N ALA A 171 12.98 27.73 -7.09
CA ALA A 171 11.93 28.32 -7.90
C ALA A 171 11.95 29.82 -7.58
N THR A 172 12.70 30.55 -8.40
CA THR A 172 12.80 32.02 -8.39
C THR A 172 11.57 32.61 -9.06
#